data_AF-A0A8S4S0E0-F1
#
_entry.id   AF-A0A8S4S0E0-F1
#
_cell.length_a   1.000
_cell.length_b   1.000
_cell.length_c   1.000
_cell.angle_alpha   90.00
_cell.angle_beta   90.00
_cell.angle_gamma   90.00
#
_symmetry.space_group_name_H-M   'P 1'
#
loop_
_entity.id
_entity.type
_entity.pdbx_description
1 polymer ?
#
loop_
_entity_poly.entity_id
_entity_poly.type
_entity_poly.pdbx_seq_one_letter_code
_entity_poly.pdbx_strand_id
1 'polypeptide(L)'
;MGPWLVWDLICVDTLAVFHLLSTSQKAAAESAEMLKCRKYSVICNYYIFAALAFETLGSWSSDTNNFNNIVSQKLVLTSGDRRAGR
;
A
#
# COMPACT_ATOMS: atom_id res chain seq x y z
N MET A 1 16.16 -11.43 15.61
CA MET A 1 14.96 -11.75 14.80
C MET A 1 14.15 -10.48 14.67
N GLY A 2 13.71 -10.13 13.45
CA GLY A 2 12.87 -8.95 13.22
C GLY A 2 11.38 -9.26 13.40
N PRO A 3 10.53 -8.23 13.61
CA PRO A 3 9.07 -8.42 13.61
C PRO A 3 8.59 -8.94 12.25
N TRP A 4 7.55 -9.77 12.26
CA TRP A 4 6.95 -10.28 11.04
C TRP A 4 6.22 -9.17 10.29
N LEU A 5 6.32 -9.19 8.96
CA LEU A 5 5.57 -8.32 8.08
C LEU A 5 4.18 -8.92 7.84
N VAL A 6 3.15 -8.13 8.11
CA VAL A 6 1.75 -8.43 7.79
C VAL A 6 1.26 -7.37 6.83
N TRP A 7 0.59 -7.79 5.76
CA TRP A 7 0.12 -6.87 4.73
C TRP A 7 -1.33 -7.17 4.37
N ASP A 8 -2.06 -6.10 4.07
CA ASP A 8 -3.44 -6.15 3.56
C ASP A 8 -3.51 -5.33 2.28
N LEU A 9 -4.30 -5.78 1.30
CA LEU A 9 -4.40 -5.14 0.00
C LEU A 9 -5.79 -4.53 -0.19
N ILE A 10 -5.83 -3.27 -0.62
CA ILE A 10 -7.06 -2.53 -0.92
C ILE A 10 -6.95 -1.91 -2.31
N CYS A 11 -7.92 -2.19 -3.18
CA CYS A 11 -8.10 -1.44 -4.41
C CYS A 11 -9.40 -0.65 -4.31
N VAL A 12 -9.30 0.68 -4.39
CA VAL A 12 -10.45 1.58 -4.39
C VAL A 12 -10.98 1.70 -5.80
N ASP A 13 -12.24 1.33 -6.00
CA ASP A 13 -12.90 1.48 -7.28
C ASP A 13 -13.26 2.94 -7.55
N THR A 14 -12.40 3.61 -8.33
CA THR A 14 -12.59 5.00 -8.71
C THR A 14 -13.58 5.18 -9.87
N LEU A 15 -14.02 4.09 -10.51
CA LEU A 15 -15.00 4.10 -11.60
C LEU A 15 -16.43 3.91 -11.11
N ALA A 16 -16.62 3.43 -9.89
CA ALA A 16 -17.95 3.29 -9.31
C ALA A 16 -18.63 4.65 -9.16
N VAL A 17 -19.83 4.77 -9.72
CA VAL A 17 -20.60 6.02 -9.86
C VAL A 17 -20.79 6.77 -8.53
N PHE A 18 -20.89 6.06 -7.41
CA PHE A 18 -21.01 6.65 -6.07
C PHE A 18 -19.72 7.27 -5.53
N HIS A 19 -18.56 6.90 -6.09
CA HIS A 19 -17.26 7.43 -5.68
C HIS A 19 -16.85 8.69 -6.43
N LEU A 20 -17.52 9.05 -7.53
CA LEU A 20 -17.19 10.19 -8.40
C LEU A 20 -17.09 11.54 -7.68
N LEU A 21 -17.91 11.78 -6.65
CA LEU A 21 -17.85 13.03 -5.87
C LEU A 21 -16.66 13.06 -4.89
N SER A 22 -16.20 11.90 -4.43
CA SER A 22 -15.08 11.76 -3.50
C SER A 22 -13.72 11.59 -4.19
N THR A 23 -13.69 11.04 -5.40
CA THR A 23 -12.46 10.77 -6.18
C THR A 23 -11.88 12.02 -6.83
N SER A 24 -12.64 13.11 -6.93
CA SER A 24 -12.18 14.36 -7.54
C SER A 24 -11.37 15.27 -6.61
N GLN A 25 -11.25 14.98 -5.30
CA GLN A 25 -10.66 15.92 -4.33
C GLN A 25 -9.50 15.36 -3.48
N LYS A 26 -9.39 14.03 -3.30
CA LYS A 26 -8.30 13.39 -2.54
C LYS A 26 -7.91 12.08 -3.20
N ALA A 27 -6.62 11.73 -3.13
CA ALA A 27 -6.15 10.39 -3.49
C ALA A 27 -6.93 9.36 -2.66
N ALA A 28 -7.78 8.59 -3.30
CA ALA A 28 -8.70 7.65 -2.66
C ALA A 28 -7.91 6.48 -2.05
N ALA A 29 -6.80 6.09 -2.68
CA ALA A 29 -5.84 5.13 -2.10
C ALA A 29 -5.30 5.60 -0.74
N GLU A 30 -4.87 6.86 -0.60
CA GLU A 30 -4.36 7.42 0.67
C GLU A 30 -5.41 7.33 1.79
N SER A 31 -6.65 7.66 1.46
CA SER A 31 -7.74 7.60 2.43
C SER A 31 -8.04 6.16 2.86
N ALA A 32 -8.05 5.22 1.91
CA ALA A 32 -8.29 3.81 2.19
C ALA A 32 -7.15 3.18 3.02
N GLU A 33 -5.91 3.54 2.73
CA GLU A 33 -4.75 3.15 3.52
C GLU A 33 -4.88 3.64 4.97
N MET A 34 -5.12 4.94 5.16
CA MET A 34 -5.23 5.53 6.50
C MET A 34 -6.32 4.85 7.33
N LEU A 35 -7.47 4.53 6.72
CA LEU A 35 -8.55 3.81 7.38
C LEU A 35 -8.14 2.39 7.80
N LYS A 36 -7.36 1.69 6.97
CA LYS A 36 -6.86 0.34 7.27
C LYS A 36 -5.79 0.36 8.34
N CYS A 37 -4.85 1.30 8.29
CA CYS A 37 -3.87 1.51 9.37
C CYS A 37 -4.55 1.81 10.71
N ARG A 38 -5.61 2.64 10.71
CA ARG A 38 -6.42 2.87 11.92
C ARG A 38 -7.11 1.60 12.42
N LYS A 39 -7.73 0.84 11.53
CA LYS A 39 -8.43 -0.42 11.84
C LYS A 39 -7.50 -1.44 12.49
N TYR A 40 -6.25 -1.53 12.00
CA TYR A 40 -5.28 -2.52 12.45
C TYR A 40 -4.23 -1.97 13.42
N SER A 41 -4.44 -0.78 13.98
CA SER A 41 -3.52 -0.14 14.93
C SER A 41 -3.10 -1.03 16.11
N VAL A 42 -3.98 -1.93 16.57
CA VAL A 42 -3.69 -2.86 17.66
C VAL A 42 -2.61 -3.89 17.30
N ILE A 43 -2.60 -4.40 16.06
CA ILE A 43 -1.61 -5.40 15.63
C ILE A 43 -0.26 -4.77 15.27
N CYS A 44 -0.22 -3.46 14.98
CA CYS A 44 1.01 -2.71 14.77
C CYS A 44 1.95 -2.70 15.99
N ASN A 45 1.43 -3.04 17.19
CA ASN A 45 2.26 -3.21 18.39
C ASN A 45 3.16 -4.45 18.34
N TYR A 46 2.82 -5.44 17.51
CA TYR A 46 3.50 -6.74 17.46
C TYR A 46 4.11 -7.05 16.08
N TYR A 47 3.60 -6.39 15.04
CA TYR A 47 3.93 -6.65 13.63
C TYR A 47 4.25 -5.37 12.89
N ILE A 48 5.07 -5.47 11.85
CA ILE A 48 5.12 -4.41 10.83
C ILE A 48 3.89 -4.59 9.96
N PHE A 49 2.97 -3.64 9.99
CA PHE A 49 1.77 -3.67 9.17
C PHE A 49 1.93 -2.75 7.95
N ALA A 50 1.60 -3.26 6.76
CA ALA A 50 1.54 -2.49 5.52
C ALA A 50 0.15 -2.59 4.91
N ALA A 51 -0.54 -1.45 4.77
CA ALA A 51 -1.77 -1.36 3.99
C ALA A 51 -1.41 -0.94 2.56
N LEU A 52 -1.48 -1.87 1.61
CA LEU A 52 -1.19 -1.59 0.21
C LEU A 52 -2.46 -1.11 -0.47
N ALA A 53 -2.55 0.21 -0.72
CA ALA A 53 -3.72 0.86 -1.27
C ALA A 53 -3.49 1.34 -2.71
N PHE A 54 -4.43 0.98 -3.57
CA PHE A 54 -4.41 1.21 -5.01
C PHE A 54 -5.72 1.86 -5.46
N GLU A 55 -5.69 2.53 -6.61
CA GLU A 55 -6.89 3.00 -7.33
C GLU A 55 -7.03 2.22 -8.63
N THR A 56 -8.27 1.93 -9.06
CA THR A 56 -8.52 1.26 -10.35
C THR A 56 -7.90 2.01 -11.53
N LEU A 57 -8.09 3.34 -11.58
CA LEU A 57 -7.52 4.23 -12.60
C LEU A 57 -6.79 5.41 -11.95
N GLY A 58 -5.81 5.13 -11.10
CA GLY A 58 -5.10 6.20 -10.43
C GLY A 58 -3.82 5.78 -9.72
N SER A 59 -3.40 6.64 -8.81
CA SER A 59 -2.14 6.49 -8.10
C SER A 59 -2.25 5.46 -6.98
N TRP A 60 -1.13 4.80 -6.68
CA TRP A 60 -0.97 4.08 -5.43
C TRP A 60 -0.77 5.09 -4.31
N SER A 61 -1.12 4.72 -3.08
CA SER A 61 -0.77 5.56 -1.94
C SER A 61 0.75 5.71 -1.77
N SER A 62 1.16 6.76 -1.09
CA SER A 62 2.57 7.07 -0.83
C SER A 62 3.28 5.96 -0.06
N ASP A 63 2.65 5.38 0.98
CA ASP A 63 3.24 4.26 1.71
C ASP A 63 3.32 3.00 0.86
N THR A 64 2.34 2.75 -0.03
CA THR A 64 2.40 1.62 -0.98
C THR A 64 3.58 1.76 -1.94
N ASN A 65 3.79 2.97 -2.49
CA ASN A 65 4.94 3.26 -3.34
C ASN A 65 6.26 3.09 -2.59
N ASN A 66 6.35 3.61 -1.35
CA ASN A 66 7.54 3.48 -0.52
C ASN A 66 7.84 2.01 -0.19
N PHE A 67 6.82 1.25 0.19
CA PHE A 67 6.92 -0.19 0.44
C PHE A 67 7.46 -0.93 -0.79
N ASN A 68 6.86 -0.68 -1.96
CA ASN A 68 7.30 -1.28 -3.21
C ASN A 68 8.78 -0.96 -3.51
N ASN A 69 9.19 0.31 -3.36
CA ASN A 69 10.58 0.72 -3.57
C ASN A 69 11.55 -0.04 -2.65
N ILE A 70 11.21 -0.19 -1.36
CA ILE A 70 12.03 -0.93 -0.39
C ILE A 70 12.12 -2.40 -0.79
N VAL A 71 11.00 -3.03 -1.14
CA VAL A 71 10.96 -4.45 -1.54
C VAL A 71 11.77 -4.66 -2.82
N SER A 72 11.55 -3.85 -3.86
CA SER A 72 12.29 -3.91 -5.12
C SER A 72 13.79 -3.79 -4.92
N GLN A 73 14.24 -2.83 -4.11
CA GLN A 73 15.67 -2.67 -3.81
C GLN A 73 16.23 -3.90 -3.08
N LYS A 74 15.52 -4.41 -2.07
CA LYS A 74 15.95 -5.60 -1.31
C LYS A 74 16.01 -6.84 -2.18
N LEU A 75 15.06 -7.03 -3.10
CA LEU A 75 15.04 -8.15 -4.04
C LEU A 75 16.25 -8.12 -4.96
N VAL A 76 16.57 -6.95 -5.54
CA VAL A 76 17.77 -6.80 -6.40
C VAL A 76 19.05 -7.07 -5.62
N LEU A 77 19.18 -6.52 -4.40
CA LEU A 77 20.38 -6.69 -3.57
C LEU A 77 20.58 -8.15 -3.12
N THR A 78 19.49 -8.85 -2.84
CA THR A 78 19.56 -10.22 -2.29
C THR A 78 19.70 -11.27 -3.38
N SER A 79 19.03 -11.09 -4.52
CA SER A 79 19.09 -12.04 -5.63
C SER A 79 20.27 -11.81 -6.57
N GLY A 80 20.81 -10.58 -6.63
CA GLY A 80 21.75 -10.14 -7.66
C GLY A 80 21.10 -9.90 -9.03
N ASP A 81 19.82 -10.22 -9.21
CA ASP A 81 19.09 -9.99 -10.46
C ASP A 81 18.46 -8.58 -10.46
N ARG A 82 18.95 -7.73 -11.37
CA ARG A 82 18.41 -6.38 -11.58
C ARG A 82 16.95 -6.36 -12.02
N ARG A 83 16.44 -7.46 -12.58
CA ARG A 83 15.04 -7.58 -13.02
C ARG A 83 14.09 -7.87 -11.86
N ALA A 84 14.59 -8.37 -10.74
CA ALA A 84 13.75 -8.76 -9.60
C ALA A 84 13.04 -7.57 -8.92
N GLY A 85 13.51 -6.33 -9.14
CA GLY A 85 12.89 -5.11 -8.60
C GLY A 85 12.11 -4.30 -9.64
N ARG A 86 11.87 -4.84 -10.84
CA ARG A 86 11.18 -4.16 -11.95
C ARG A 86 9.79 -4.74 -12.18
#